data_AF-F4WT93-F1
#
_entry.id   AF-F4WT93-F1
#
_cell.length_a   1.000
_cell.length_b   1.000
_cell.length_c   1.000
_cell.angle_alpha   90.00
_cell.angle_beta   90.00
_cell.angle_gamma   90.00
#
_symmetry.space_group_name_H-M   'P 1'
#
loop_
_entity.id
_entity.type
_entity.pdbx_description
1 polymer ?
#
loop_
_entity_poly.entity_id
_entity_poly.type
_entity_poly.pdbx_seq_one_letter_code
_entity_poly.pdbx_strand_id
1 'polypeptide(L)'
;MATMLSRAISLAESLGRLSSPKILACNTSLIKQPARNLNVHEHISYSLLNEAGVPTPKFGVAKTPDEAAKLAADLKTKDIVLKAQVLAGGRGKGHFKGTSVSGVKMCETPEEAKSLAGQMLGKLLITKQTGEGGRICNAVMVTQRMFPRKEYYLAVMMERAFGGPVIIASSQGGVNIEEVAATNPSAIMYEPIDINKGITKEQAEHFALDCKCRFDDNAEFRQKALFNLRDWTQEDPKEVEAAKFDLNYIALDGNIGCMVNGAGLAMATMDIIKLHGGEPANFLDVGGGASTSAVKEAFKIITSDSRVHALLVNIFGGIMRCDVIAEGIIAATKELSLKIPVVVRLQGTNVDEAKALIANAGLKIVPIDDLDEAARVAVKLSTIVKLAQSENLSVNFEIPAIS
;
A
#
# COMPACT_ATOMS: atom_id res chain seq x y z
N MET A 1 -3.46 59.02 39.06
CA MET A 1 -4.58 58.89 38.12
C MET A 1 -4.09 58.06 36.93
N ALA A 2 -4.47 56.81 36.67
CA ALA A 2 -5.32 55.82 37.31
C ALA A 2 -4.68 54.46 36.91
N THR A 3 -4.27 53.56 37.80
CA THR A 3 -5.05 52.53 38.53
C THR A 3 -6.14 51.83 37.72
N MET A 4 -6.08 50.48 37.77
CA MET A 4 -7.15 49.51 37.54
C MET A 4 -7.55 49.22 36.07
N LEU A 5 -6.95 48.18 35.48
CA LEU A 5 -7.72 47.13 34.78
C LEU A 5 -6.90 45.84 34.77
N SER A 6 -7.21 45.05 35.78
CA SER A 6 -6.71 43.74 36.14
C SER A 6 -7.07 42.67 35.11
N ARG A 7 -6.09 41.80 34.85
CA ARG A 7 -6.22 40.33 34.71
C ARG A 7 -7.63 39.79 35.00
N ALA A 8 -8.49 39.68 33.99
CA ALA A 8 -9.80 39.03 34.12
C ALA A 8 -10.35 38.51 32.77
N ILE A 9 -9.50 37.99 31.87
CA ILE A 9 -9.95 37.32 30.63
C ILE A 9 -9.05 36.12 30.36
N SER A 10 -9.10 35.09 31.21
CA SER A 10 -8.48 33.78 30.90
C SER A 10 -9.01 32.60 31.72
N LEU A 11 -10.12 32.75 32.47
CA LEU A 11 -10.69 31.66 33.29
C LEU A 11 -12.13 31.28 32.91
N ALA A 12 -12.74 31.96 31.94
CA ALA A 12 -14.10 31.67 31.48
C ALA A 12 -14.16 30.75 30.24
N GLU A 13 -13.04 30.48 29.56
CA GLU A 13 -13.02 29.58 28.40
C GLU A 13 -12.74 28.09 28.73
N SER A 14 -12.38 27.76 29.98
CA SER A 14 -12.08 26.38 30.36
C SER A 14 -13.21 25.63 31.07
N LEU A 15 -14.40 26.21 31.23
CA LEU A 15 -15.52 25.61 31.99
C LEU A 15 -16.82 25.41 31.20
N GLY A 16 -16.84 25.69 29.89
CA GLY A 16 -18.05 25.60 29.05
C GLY A 16 -18.24 24.32 28.22
N ARG A 17 -17.34 23.32 28.29
CA ARG A 17 -17.36 22.13 27.40
C ARG A 17 -17.71 20.81 28.10
N LEU A 18 -18.48 20.85 29.19
CA LEU A 18 -18.87 19.64 29.94
C LEU A 18 -20.38 19.60 30.25
N SER A 19 -21.24 19.89 29.28
CA SER A 19 -22.63 19.40 29.27
C SER A 19 -23.37 19.92 28.04
N SER A 20 -23.42 19.14 26.96
CA SER A 20 -24.45 19.30 25.94
C SER A 20 -24.80 17.91 25.41
N PRO A 21 -26.10 17.55 25.34
CA PRO A 21 -26.50 16.24 24.87
C PRO A 21 -26.08 16.07 23.41
N LYS A 22 -25.49 14.91 23.11
CA LYS A 22 -25.08 14.51 21.75
C LYS A 22 -26.31 14.56 20.83
N ILE A 23 -26.47 15.64 20.09
CA ILE A 23 -27.44 15.72 19.00
C ILE A 23 -26.91 14.81 17.89
N LEU A 24 -27.64 13.72 17.71
CA LEU A 24 -27.49 12.74 16.64
C LEU A 24 -27.68 13.38 15.26
N ALA A 25 -26.87 12.89 14.31
CA ALA A 25 -27.04 12.99 12.87
C ALA A 25 -26.95 14.39 12.24
N CYS A 26 -25.74 14.94 12.18
CA CYS A 26 -25.36 15.71 11.01
C CYS A 26 -25.13 14.72 9.86
N ASN A 27 -25.87 14.85 8.76
CA ASN A 27 -25.56 14.19 7.50
C ASN A 27 -24.20 14.72 7.02
N THR A 28 -23.13 14.12 7.51
CA THR A 28 -21.82 14.23 6.89
C THR A 28 -21.97 13.58 5.52
N SER A 29 -21.86 14.38 4.46
CA SER A 29 -21.49 13.89 3.15
C SER A 29 -20.41 12.80 3.32
N LEU A 30 -20.53 11.70 2.58
CA LEU A 30 -19.51 10.66 2.52
C LEU A 30 -18.19 11.33 2.10
N ILE A 31 -17.40 11.82 3.06
CA ILE A 31 -16.04 12.29 2.83
C ILE A 31 -15.25 11.02 2.60
N LYS A 32 -15.23 10.60 1.33
CA LYS A 32 -14.41 9.51 0.85
C LYS A 32 -12.99 9.80 1.33
N GLN A 33 -12.44 8.96 2.20
CA GLN A 33 -11.07 9.17 2.69
C GLN A 33 -10.14 9.25 1.47
N PRO A 34 -9.23 10.23 1.41
CA PRO A 34 -8.27 10.33 0.32
C PRO A 34 -7.35 9.11 0.36
N ALA A 35 -7.48 8.24 -0.65
CA ALA A 35 -6.56 7.13 -0.91
C ALA A 35 -5.37 7.67 -1.74
N ARG A 36 -4.18 7.12 -1.52
CA ARG A 36 -2.93 7.59 -2.15
C ARG A 36 -2.22 6.42 -2.84
N ASN A 37 -2.69 6.04 -4.02
CA ASN A 37 -2.25 4.87 -4.77
C ASN A 37 -1.24 5.24 -5.87
N LEU A 38 -1.16 6.50 -6.30
CA LEU A 38 -0.14 6.92 -7.27
C LEU A 38 1.23 7.18 -6.61
N ASN A 39 2.20 6.35 -6.97
CA ASN A 39 3.62 6.61 -6.77
C ASN A 39 4.29 6.73 -8.15
N VAL A 40 5.15 7.74 -8.32
CA VAL A 40 5.90 7.96 -9.57
C VAL A 40 7.38 7.68 -9.35
N HIS A 41 8.08 7.34 -10.42
CA HIS A 41 9.53 7.14 -10.39
C HIS A 41 10.28 8.44 -10.09
N GLU A 42 11.53 8.30 -9.65
CA GLU A 42 12.41 9.42 -9.32
C GLU A 42 12.60 10.36 -10.51
N HIS A 43 12.83 9.82 -11.70
CA HIS A 43 13.02 10.63 -12.92
C HIS A 43 11.77 11.44 -13.30
N ILE A 44 10.57 10.91 -13.06
CA ILE A 44 9.30 11.63 -13.31
C ILE A 44 9.18 12.79 -12.33
N SER A 45 9.53 12.54 -11.06
CA SER A 45 9.57 13.59 -10.04
C SER A 45 10.55 14.69 -10.42
N TYR A 46 11.74 14.34 -10.92
CA TYR A 46 12.73 15.31 -11.37
C TYR A 46 12.26 16.13 -12.57
N SER A 47 11.55 15.52 -13.53
CA SER A 47 10.95 16.25 -14.66
C SER A 47 9.92 17.27 -14.17
N LEU A 48 9.02 16.88 -13.27
CA LEU A 48 8.03 17.79 -12.68
C LEU A 48 8.68 18.94 -11.91
N LEU A 49 9.76 18.66 -11.17
CA LEU A 49 10.53 19.67 -10.46
C LEU A 49 11.19 20.66 -11.44
N ASN A 50 11.81 20.15 -12.51
CA ASN A 50 12.43 21.00 -13.53
C ASN A 50 11.40 21.88 -14.26
N GLU A 51 10.22 21.34 -14.58
CA GLU A 51 9.10 22.09 -15.17
C GLU A 51 8.61 23.20 -14.24
N ALA A 52 8.64 22.96 -12.93
CA ALA A 52 8.32 23.95 -11.89
C ALA A 52 9.50 24.90 -11.56
N GLY A 53 10.63 24.79 -12.26
CA GLY A 53 11.82 25.62 -12.03
C GLY A 53 12.66 25.25 -10.81
N VAL A 54 12.41 24.10 -10.18
CA VAL A 54 13.22 23.57 -9.08
C VAL A 54 14.44 22.85 -9.67
N PRO A 55 15.68 23.25 -9.31
CA PRO A 55 16.87 22.68 -9.92
C PRO A 55 17.08 21.22 -9.48
N THR A 56 17.26 20.33 -10.46
CA THR A 56 17.65 18.94 -10.24
C THR A 56 18.97 18.62 -10.94
N PRO A 57 19.73 17.59 -10.51
CA PRO A 57 20.92 17.14 -11.21
C PRO A 57 20.57 16.72 -12.65
N LYS A 58 21.47 16.99 -13.61
CA LYS A 58 21.29 16.51 -14.98
C LYS A 58 21.13 15.00 -14.99
N PHE A 59 20.14 14.50 -15.71
CA PHE A 59 19.84 13.08 -15.77
C PHE A 59 19.30 12.65 -17.14
N GLY A 60 19.42 11.37 -17.42
CA GLY A 60 18.71 10.67 -18.48
C GLY A 60 18.22 9.32 -17.99
N VAL A 61 17.29 8.72 -18.70
CA VAL A 61 16.71 7.41 -18.35
C VAL A 61 17.03 6.41 -19.45
N ALA A 62 17.69 5.33 -19.08
CA ALA A 62 18.03 4.23 -19.96
C ALA A 62 17.12 3.03 -19.69
N LYS A 63 16.57 2.43 -20.75
CA LYS A 63 15.88 1.14 -20.73
C LYS A 63 16.76 0.01 -21.24
N THR A 64 17.88 0.35 -21.88
CA THR A 64 18.89 -0.61 -22.35
C THR A 64 20.29 -0.28 -21.82
N PRO A 65 21.20 -1.27 -21.68
CA PRO A 65 22.58 -0.99 -21.26
C PRO A 65 23.33 -0.05 -22.21
N ASP A 66 23.03 -0.10 -23.51
CA ASP A 66 23.65 0.78 -24.51
C ASP A 66 23.18 2.24 -24.38
N GLU A 67 21.89 2.46 -24.10
CA GLU A 67 21.38 3.79 -23.76
C GLU A 67 22.07 4.34 -22.52
N ALA A 68 22.34 3.51 -21.51
CA ALA A 68 23.02 3.94 -20.30
C ALA A 68 24.45 4.45 -20.58
N ALA A 69 25.21 3.76 -21.44
CA ALA A 69 26.52 4.24 -21.89
C ALA A 69 26.43 5.55 -22.65
N LYS A 70 25.47 5.67 -23.57
CA LYS A 70 25.29 6.91 -24.35
C LYS A 70 24.98 8.10 -23.45
N LEU A 71 24.03 7.94 -22.52
CA LEU A 71 23.67 8.97 -21.56
C LEU A 71 24.84 9.33 -20.64
N ALA A 72 25.62 8.34 -20.20
CA ALA A 72 26.84 8.55 -19.43
C ALA A 72 27.87 9.40 -20.20
N ALA A 73 28.07 9.13 -21.49
CA ALA A 73 28.94 9.92 -22.34
C ALA A 73 28.42 11.37 -22.54
N ASP A 74 27.10 11.52 -22.70
CA ASP A 74 26.45 12.82 -22.91
C ASP A 74 26.54 13.74 -21.68
N LEU A 75 26.68 13.18 -20.47
CA LEU A 75 26.90 13.96 -19.25
C LEU A 75 28.26 14.66 -19.21
N LYS A 76 29.24 14.23 -20.02
CA LYS A 76 30.59 14.81 -20.13
C LYS A 76 31.30 14.99 -18.78
N THR A 77 31.13 14.03 -17.88
CA THR A 77 31.75 14.00 -16.56
C THR A 77 32.19 12.58 -16.20
N LYS A 78 33.18 12.47 -15.32
CA LYS A 78 33.58 11.19 -14.71
C LYS A 78 32.77 10.87 -13.45
N ASP A 79 32.01 11.82 -12.92
CA ASP A 79 31.26 11.61 -11.70
C ASP A 79 29.80 11.27 -12.04
N ILE A 80 29.53 9.99 -12.30
CA ILE A 80 28.23 9.49 -12.75
C ILE A 80 27.63 8.58 -11.67
N VAL A 81 26.30 8.65 -11.53
CA VAL A 81 25.52 7.77 -10.65
C VAL A 81 24.44 7.07 -11.46
N LEU A 82 24.38 5.75 -11.34
CA LEU A 82 23.28 4.91 -11.80
C LEU A 82 22.32 4.67 -10.64
N LYS A 83 21.05 4.96 -10.87
CA LYS A 83 19.96 4.75 -9.91
C LYS A 83 18.86 3.91 -10.54
N ALA A 84 18.67 2.70 -10.02
CA ALA A 84 17.57 1.82 -10.39
C ALA A 84 16.22 2.53 -10.20
N GLN A 85 15.38 2.54 -11.23
CA GLN A 85 14.04 3.11 -11.17
C GLN A 85 13.07 2.03 -10.70
N VAL A 86 12.86 2.00 -9.39
CA VAL A 86 11.99 1.05 -8.68
C VAL A 86 11.18 1.82 -7.66
N LEU A 87 9.87 1.57 -7.57
CA LEU A 87 8.96 2.23 -6.60
C LEU A 87 9.10 1.64 -5.18
N ALA A 88 10.32 1.67 -4.64
CA ALA A 88 10.65 1.29 -3.28
C ALA A 88 11.76 2.19 -2.72
N GLY A 89 11.71 2.45 -1.41
CA GLY A 89 12.80 3.08 -0.68
C GLY A 89 13.97 2.13 -0.44
N GLY A 90 15.10 2.66 0.03
CA GLY A 90 16.24 1.85 0.45
C GLY A 90 17.05 1.20 -0.68
N ARG A 91 16.87 1.64 -1.94
CA ARG A 91 17.57 1.13 -3.13
C ARG A 91 19.09 1.04 -2.97
N GLY A 92 19.70 2.02 -2.30
CA GLY A 92 21.15 2.04 -2.06
C GLY A 92 21.67 0.95 -1.10
N LYS A 93 20.83 0.45 -0.19
CA LYS A 93 21.15 -0.69 0.69
C LYS A 93 20.60 -2.02 0.16
N GLY A 94 19.77 -1.98 -0.89
CA GLY A 94 19.22 -3.17 -1.54
C GLY A 94 20.24 -3.87 -2.42
N HIS A 95 19.85 -5.03 -2.96
CA HIS A 95 20.64 -5.79 -3.91
C HIS A 95 19.75 -6.44 -4.97
N PHE A 96 20.27 -6.60 -6.18
CA PHE A 96 19.55 -7.32 -7.23
C PHE A 96 19.62 -8.83 -7.02
N LYS A 97 18.51 -9.52 -7.26
CA LYS A 97 18.43 -10.99 -7.12
C LYS A 97 19.50 -11.66 -8.00
N GLY A 98 20.36 -12.45 -7.37
CA GLY A 98 21.46 -13.16 -8.04
C GLY A 98 22.70 -12.31 -8.33
N THR A 99 22.80 -11.09 -7.82
CA THR A 99 24.02 -10.26 -7.90
C THR A 99 24.31 -9.57 -6.56
N SER A 100 25.53 -9.04 -6.40
CA SER A 100 25.91 -8.18 -5.27
C SER A 100 25.75 -6.69 -5.59
N VAL A 101 25.12 -6.35 -6.72
CA VAL A 101 24.95 -4.97 -7.18
C VAL A 101 23.78 -4.33 -6.43
N SER A 102 24.03 -3.14 -5.88
CA SER A 102 23.02 -2.31 -5.22
C SER A 102 22.24 -1.47 -6.24
N GLY A 103 21.02 -1.05 -5.87
CA GLY A 103 20.17 -0.19 -6.69
C GLY A 103 20.69 1.23 -6.91
N VAL A 104 21.78 1.64 -6.23
CA VAL A 104 22.48 2.90 -6.47
C VAL A 104 23.98 2.64 -6.54
N LYS A 105 24.61 2.96 -7.67
CA LYS A 105 26.05 2.78 -7.89
C LYS A 105 26.67 3.99 -8.57
N MET A 106 27.90 4.27 -8.20
CA MET A 106 28.74 5.28 -8.88
C MET A 106 29.55 4.58 -9.96
N CYS A 107 29.83 5.29 -11.05
CA CYS A 107 30.72 4.84 -12.11
C CYS A 107 31.46 6.02 -12.72
N GLU A 108 32.58 5.75 -13.37
CA GLU A 108 33.43 6.78 -13.96
C GLU A 108 33.47 6.78 -15.49
N THR A 109 33.08 5.67 -16.11
CA THR A 109 33.13 5.49 -17.56
C THR A 109 31.80 5.03 -18.16
N PRO A 110 31.52 5.37 -19.43
CA PRO A 110 30.36 4.84 -20.16
C PRO A 110 30.31 3.31 -20.19
N GLU A 111 31.47 2.66 -20.30
CA GLU A 111 31.59 1.19 -20.33
C GLU A 111 31.19 0.57 -18.99
N GLU A 112 31.59 1.19 -17.88
CA GLU A 112 31.19 0.78 -16.54
C GLU A 112 29.69 0.99 -16.34
N ALA A 113 29.15 2.13 -16.80
CA ALA A 113 27.72 2.39 -16.77
C ALA A 113 26.92 1.31 -17.51
N LYS A 114 27.38 0.89 -18.70
CA LYS A 114 26.76 -0.22 -19.46
C LYS A 114 26.80 -1.54 -18.71
N SER A 115 27.94 -1.91 -18.15
CA SER A 115 28.10 -3.17 -17.39
C SER A 115 27.17 -3.20 -16.16
N LEU A 116 27.13 -2.10 -15.40
CA LEU A 116 26.27 -1.96 -14.23
C LEU A 116 24.80 -1.98 -14.62
N ALA A 117 24.39 -1.21 -15.64
CA ALA A 117 23.01 -1.19 -16.13
C ALA A 117 22.54 -2.58 -16.58
N GLY A 118 23.38 -3.35 -17.27
CA GLY A 118 23.08 -4.74 -17.65
C GLY A 118 22.90 -5.69 -16.47
N GLN A 119 23.49 -5.35 -15.31
CA GLN A 119 23.27 -6.11 -14.07
C GLN A 119 22.02 -5.68 -13.29
N MET A 120 21.43 -4.52 -13.61
CA MET A 120 20.22 -3.98 -12.97
C MET A 120 18.94 -4.23 -13.79
N LEU A 121 18.99 -3.93 -15.09
CA LEU A 121 17.83 -3.95 -15.98
C LEU A 121 17.25 -5.36 -16.12
N GLY A 122 15.91 -5.46 -16.04
CA GLY A 122 15.17 -6.72 -16.13
C GLY A 122 15.29 -7.64 -14.91
N LYS A 123 15.98 -7.20 -13.84
CA LYS A 123 16.14 -7.98 -12.60
C LYS A 123 15.30 -7.42 -11.47
N LEU A 124 15.02 -8.27 -10.48
CA LEU A 124 14.30 -7.91 -9.27
C LEU A 124 15.26 -7.27 -8.25
N LEU A 125 14.97 -6.05 -7.83
CA LEU A 125 15.66 -5.36 -6.76
C LEU A 125 15.00 -5.72 -5.42
N ILE A 126 15.77 -6.30 -4.51
CA ILE A 126 15.35 -6.66 -3.16
C ILE A 126 15.81 -5.56 -2.20
N THR A 127 14.87 -5.01 -1.45
CA THR A 127 15.08 -4.02 -0.40
C THR A 127 14.34 -4.45 0.86
N LYS A 128 14.61 -3.80 2.00
CA LYS A 128 13.83 -3.99 3.22
C LYS A 128 12.32 -3.74 3.03
N GLN A 129 11.93 -2.88 2.08
CA GLN A 129 10.53 -2.52 1.84
C GLN A 129 9.81 -3.43 0.83
N THR A 130 10.53 -4.21 0.03
CA THR A 130 9.93 -5.06 -1.02
C THR A 130 9.79 -6.52 -0.61
N GLY A 131 10.31 -6.90 0.56
CA GLY A 131 10.42 -8.31 0.97
C GLY A 131 11.24 -9.14 -0.01
N GLU A 132 11.07 -10.47 0.06
CA GLU A 132 11.79 -11.43 -0.80
C GLU A 132 11.35 -11.40 -2.27
N GLY A 133 10.12 -10.96 -2.53
CA GLY A 133 9.58 -10.83 -3.89
C GLY A 133 10.34 -9.83 -4.75
N GLY A 134 10.90 -8.78 -4.13
CA GLY A 134 11.59 -7.70 -4.84
C GLY A 134 10.66 -6.94 -5.79
N ARG A 135 11.20 -5.97 -6.52
CA ARG A 135 10.49 -5.28 -7.61
C ARG A 135 11.35 -5.19 -8.86
N ILE A 136 10.73 -5.34 -10.03
CA ILE A 136 11.47 -5.38 -11.30
C ILE A 136 12.00 -3.99 -11.69
N CYS A 137 13.27 -3.93 -12.07
CA CYS A 137 13.91 -2.71 -12.55
C CYS A 137 13.89 -2.67 -14.08
N ASN A 138 12.90 -1.98 -14.66
CA ASN A 138 12.77 -1.84 -16.12
C ASN A 138 13.54 -0.64 -16.69
N ALA A 139 14.01 0.27 -15.84
CA ALA A 139 14.75 1.45 -16.25
C ALA A 139 15.82 1.82 -15.20
N VAL A 140 16.90 2.44 -15.66
CA VAL A 140 17.94 3.00 -14.80
C VAL A 140 18.11 4.47 -15.16
N MET A 141 18.11 5.33 -14.14
CA MET A 141 18.44 6.74 -14.29
C MET A 141 19.95 6.90 -14.22
N VAL A 142 20.54 7.52 -15.25
CA VAL A 142 21.95 7.92 -15.30
C VAL A 142 22.00 9.41 -15.01
N THR A 143 22.65 9.80 -13.93
CA THR A 143 22.66 11.20 -13.47
C THR A 143 24.05 11.63 -13.05
N GLN A 144 24.31 12.94 -13.14
CA GLN A 144 25.53 13.52 -12.61
C GLN A 144 25.57 13.36 -11.07
N ARG A 145 26.71 12.90 -10.56
CA ARG A 145 26.97 12.89 -9.13
C ARG A 145 27.09 14.33 -8.63
N MET A 146 26.37 14.61 -7.55
CA MET A 146 26.53 15.84 -6.79
C MET A 146 27.39 15.58 -5.56
N PHE A 147 28.15 16.59 -5.15
CA PHE A 147 28.98 16.55 -3.94
C PHE A 147 28.36 17.46 -2.88
N PRO A 148 27.32 16.99 -2.16
CA PRO A 148 26.67 17.80 -1.14
C PRO A 148 27.65 18.08 0.00
N ARG A 149 27.72 19.35 0.43
CA ARG A 149 28.47 19.74 1.64
C ARG A 149 27.63 19.54 2.91
N LYS A 150 26.31 19.67 2.77
CA LYS A 150 25.31 19.51 3.81
C LYS A 150 24.09 18.86 3.16
N GLU A 151 23.42 17.98 3.91
CA GLU A 151 22.20 17.32 3.49
C GLU A 151 21.09 17.69 4.47
N TYR A 152 19.92 18.00 3.93
CA TYR A 152 18.72 18.33 4.69
C TYR A 152 17.60 17.38 4.30
N TYR A 153 16.61 17.25 5.16
CA TYR A 153 15.36 16.58 4.85
C TYR A 153 14.28 17.63 4.63
N LEU A 154 13.47 17.46 3.59
CA LEU A 154 12.29 18.27 3.31
C LEU A 154 11.16 17.36 2.81
N ALA A 155 9.96 17.55 3.35
CA ALA A 155 8.74 16.94 2.86
C ALA A 155 7.59 17.91 3.00
N VAL A 156 6.64 17.87 2.07
CA VAL A 156 5.36 18.58 2.20
C VAL A 156 4.27 17.54 2.14
N MET A 157 3.48 17.43 3.22
CA MET A 157 2.41 16.43 3.29
C MET A 157 1.20 16.94 4.05
N MET A 158 0.04 16.35 3.76
CA MET A 158 -1.17 16.60 4.54
C MET A 158 -1.06 15.89 5.88
N GLU A 159 -0.96 16.68 6.94
CA GLU A 159 -0.83 16.21 8.31
C GLU A 159 -2.17 16.26 9.05
N ARG A 160 -2.57 15.12 9.62
CA ARG A 160 -3.87 14.97 10.28
C ARG A 160 -3.95 15.81 11.55
N ALA A 161 -2.86 15.92 12.30
CA ALA A 161 -2.81 16.69 13.55
C ALA A 161 -3.04 18.19 13.34
N PHE A 162 -2.63 18.71 12.19
CA PHE A 162 -2.78 20.12 11.83
C PHE A 162 -4.02 20.40 10.96
N GLY A 163 -4.68 19.34 10.46
CA GLY A 163 -5.84 19.47 9.59
C GLY A 163 -5.55 20.11 8.23
N GLY A 164 -4.30 20.01 7.74
CA GLY A 164 -3.85 20.73 6.55
C GLY A 164 -2.45 20.34 6.06
N PRO A 165 -1.97 20.98 4.98
CA PRO A 165 -0.61 20.76 4.49
C PRO A 165 0.42 21.31 5.48
N VAL A 166 1.52 20.57 5.67
CA VAL A 166 2.62 20.93 6.56
C VAL A 166 3.95 20.65 5.85
N ILE A 167 4.88 21.59 5.96
CA ILE A 167 6.29 21.39 5.61
C ILE A 167 6.97 20.73 6.80
N ILE A 168 7.60 19.59 6.57
CA ILE A 168 8.41 18.87 7.53
C ILE A 168 9.85 18.97 7.07
N ALA A 169 10.72 19.48 7.94
CA ALA A 169 12.12 19.66 7.60
C ALA A 169 13.05 19.23 8.74
N SER A 170 14.26 18.81 8.39
CA SER A 170 15.29 18.48 9.37
C SER A 170 16.68 18.82 8.86
N SER A 171 17.56 19.24 9.78
CA SER A 171 18.99 19.43 9.50
C SER A 171 19.76 18.11 9.33
N GLN A 172 19.11 16.98 9.58
CA GLN A 172 19.67 15.64 9.41
C GLN A 172 19.10 15.01 8.13
N GLY A 173 19.61 15.46 6.98
CA GLY A 173 19.34 14.83 5.69
C GLY A 173 20.13 13.54 5.47
N GLY A 174 19.80 12.81 4.40
CA GLY A 174 20.53 11.60 3.99
C GLY A 174 20.28 10.35 4.83
N VAL A 175 19.55 10.47 5.94
CA VAL A 175 19.19 9.38 6.86
C VAL A 175 17.69 9.08 6.83
N ASN A 176 17.29 7.96 7.44
CA ASN A 176 15.90 7.59 7.57
C ASN A 176 15.21 8.55 8.57
N ILE A 177 14.19 9.27 8.12
CA ILE A 177 13.56 10.31 8.96
C ILE A 177 12.81 9.70 10.15
N GLU A 178 12.32 8.48 10.03
CA GLU A 178 11.63 7.77 11.11
C GLU A 178 12.59 7.45 12.27
N GLU A 179 13.85 7.15 11.97
CA GLU A 179 14.92 6.99 12.96
C GLU A 179 15.28 8.32 13.64
N VAL A 180 15.36 9.41 12.88
CA VAL A 180 15.57 10.76 13.44
C VAL A 180 14.43 11.15 14.37
N ALA A 181 13.18 10.88 13.97
CA ALA A 181 12.00 11.15 14.79
C ALA A 181 12.02 10.39 16.13
N ALA A 182 12.54 9.16 16.14
CA ALA A 182 12.65 8.35 17.34
C ALA A 182 13.82 8.76 18.25
N THR A 183 14.98 9.10 17.66
CA THR A 183 16.23 9.34 18.41
C THR A 183 16.43 10.80 18.78
N ASN A 184 16.07 11.73 17.89
CA ASN A 184 16.20 13.16 18.10
C ASN A 184 15.02 13.92 17.47
N PRO A 185 13.82 13.85 18.08
CA PRO A 185 12.63 14.53 17.55
C PRO A 185 12.80 16.06 17.45
N SER A 186 13.67 16.65 18.28
CA SER A 186 13.95 18.10 18.24
C SER A 186 14.66 18.58 16.98
N ALA A 187 15.25 17.66 16.20
CA ALA A 187 15.85 17.98 14.91
C ALA A 187 14.82 18.14 13.79
N ILE A 188 13.55 17.79 14.03
CA ILE A 188 12.47 17.87 13.05
C ILE A 188 11.61 19.09 13.34
N MET A 189 11.42 19.92 12.33
CA MET A 189 10.57 21.10 12.36
C MET A 189 9.32 20.85 11.51
N TYR A 190 8.20 21.39 11.98
CA TYR A 190 6.90 21.32 11.33
C TYR A 190 6.39 22.74 11.13
N GLU A 191 6.18 23.13 9.88
CA GLU A 191 5.67 24.44 9.50
C GLU A 191 4.35 24.28 8.75
N PRO A 192 3.20 24.57 9.39
CA PRO A 192 1.89 24.46 8.76
C PRO A 192 1.72 25.46 7.61
N ILE A 193 1.10 25.00 6.52
CA ILE A 193 0.74 25.83 5.37
C ILE A 193 -0.77 26.11 5.43
N ASP A 194 -1.16 27.39 5.33
CA ASP A 194 -2.56 27.76 5.15
C ASP A 194 -3.03 27.32 3.76
N ILE A 195 -4.03 26.44 3.70
CA ILE A 195 -4.51 25.85 2.45
C ILE A 195 -5.13 26.90 1.49
N ASN A 196 -5.67 28.00 2.01
CA ASN A 196 -6.30 29.05 1.20
C ASN A 196 -5.27 30.04 0.67
N LYS A 197 -4.21 30.31 1.44
CA LYS A 197 -3.15 31.26 1.07
C LYS A 197 -1.99 30.61 0.34
N GLY A 198 -1.78 29.30 0.53
CA GLY A 198 -0.60 28.59 0.07
C GLY A 198 0.64 28.91 0.90
N ILE A 199 1.78 28.42 0.43
CA ILE A 199 3.09 28.72 1.04
C ILE A 199 3.41 30.20 0.87
N THR A 200 3.71 30.90 1.96
CA THR A 200 4.16 32.29 1.86
C THR A 200 5.64 32.36 1.48
N LYS A 201 6.08 33.50 0.95
CA LYS A 201 7.48 33.69 0.58
C LYS A 201 8.41 33.54 1.79
N GLU A 202 7.98 34.03 2.96
CA GLU A 202 8.73 33.91 4.22
C GLU A 202 8.89 32.44 4.64
N GLN A 203 7.85 31.61 4.44
CA GLN A 203 7.91 30.18 4.70
C GLN A 203 8.79 29.45 3.67
N ALA A 204 8.69 29.81 2.39
CA ALA A 204 9.47 29.21 1.32
C ALA A 204 10.97 29.51 1.41
N GLU A 205 11.35 30.74 1.79
CA GLU A 205 12.74 31.13 2.00
C GLU A 205 13.41 30.36 3.14
N HIS A 206 12.62 29.78 4.05
CA HIS A 206 13.10 28.98 5.16
C HIS A 206 13.41 27.51 4.79
N PHE A 207 12.82 26.98 3.69
CA PHE A 207 12.81 25.56 3.39
C PHE A 207 12.93 25.26 1.88
N ALA A 208 14.11 24.92 1.39
CA ALA A 208 14.29 24.37 0.04
C ALA A 208 15.31 23.22 0.05
N LEU A 209 14.93 22.04 -0.49
CA LEU A 209 15.74 21.04 -1.22
C LEU A 209 15.17 19.59 -1.07
N ASP A 210 14.78 19.00 -2.23
CA ASP A 210 14.26 17.64 -2.55
C ASP A 210 12.74 17.34 -2.37
N CYS A 211 12.11 16.59 -3.31
CA CYS A 211 10.70 16.12 -3.26
C CYS A 211 10.56 14.63 -3.56
N LYS A 212 9.82 13.94 -2.69
CA LYS A 212 9.09 12.72 -3.05
C LYS A 212 7.59 13.03 -2.98
N CYS A 213 6.92 12.94 -4.11
CA CYS A 213 5.55 13.42 -4.23
C CYS A 213 4.58 12.21 -4.29
N ARG A 214 3.53 12.22 -3.44
CA ARG A 214 2.43 11.23 -3.41
C ARG A 214 1.13 11.95 -3.72
N PHE A 215 0.29 11.36 -4.56
CA PHE A 215 -0.92 12.01 -5.05
C PHE A 215 -2.19 11.35 -4.49
N ASP A 216 -3.28 12.10 -4.44
CA ASP A 216 -4.61 11.65 -4.00
C ASP A 216 -5.39 11.07 -5.18
N ASP A 217 -5.80 9.82 -5.10
CA ASP A 217 -6.51 9.12 -6.17
C ASP A 217 -7.91 9.66 -6.41
N ASN A 218 -8.53 10.22 -5.36
CA ASN A 218 -9.83 10.85 -5.52
C ASN A 218 -9.75 12.09 -6.43
N ALA A 219 -8.55 12.60 -6.72
CA ALA A 219 -8.34 13.68 -7.67
C ALA A 219 -8.19 13.21 -9.13
N GLU A 220 -8.19 11.90 -9.42
CA GLU A 220 -7.97 11.37 -10.77
C GLU A 220 -8.90 12.00 -11.82
N PHE A 221 -10.18 12.18 -11.48
CA PHE A 221 -11.19 12.71 -12.41
C PHE A 221 -10.81 14.08 -12.99
N ARG A 222 -10.01 14.87 -12.28
CA ARG A 222 -9.56 16.22 -12.65
C ARG A 222 -8.05 16.32 -12.93
N GLN A 223 -7.29 15.24 -12.77
CA GLN A 223 -5.83 15.19 -12.95
C GLN A 223 -5.40 14.10 -13.95
N LYS A 224 -6.12 14.00 -15.08
CA LYS A 224 -5.90 12.92 -16.06
C LYS A 224 -4.46 12.85 -16.60
N ALA A 225 -3.82 14.00 -16.85
CA ALA A 225 -2.43 14.03 -17.31
C ALA A 225 -1.46 13.38 -16.31
N LEU A 226 -1.67 13.62 -15.01
CA LEU A 226 -0.83 13.07 -13.95
C LEU A 226 -1.04 11.55 -13.77
N PHE A 227 -2.28 11.08 -13.79
CA PHE A 227 -2.59 9.66 -13.64
C PHE A 227 -2.18 8.82 -14.86
N ASN A 228 -2.08 9.44 -16.05
CA ASN A 228 -1.48 8.80 -17.23
C ASN A 228 0.03 8.51 -17.06
N LEU A 229 0.70 9.13 -16.09
CA LEU A 229 2.10 8.86 -15.76
C LEU A 229 2.27 7.67 -14.79
N ARG A 230 1.17 7.03 -14.36
CA ARG A 230 1.20 5.87 -13.47
C ARG A 230 1.87 4.68 -14.15
N ASP A 231 2.91 4.14 -13.52
CA ASP A 231 3.62 2.95 -14.02
C ASP A 231 3.12 1.68 -13.33
N TRP A 232 2.15 1.03 -13.96
CA TRP A 232 1.56 -0.24 -13.50
C TRP A 232 2.57 -1.39 -13.42
N THR A 233 3.71 -1.33 -14.13
CA THR A 233 4.72 -2.41 -14.10
C THR A 233 5.41 -2.54 -12.75
N GLN A 234 5.23 -1.56 -11.88
CA GLN A 234 5.88 -1.48 -10.59
C GLN A 234 4.96 -1.89 -9.44
N GLU A 235 3.67 -2.07 -9.70
CA GLU A 235 2.69 -2.53 -8.74
C GLU A 235 2.58 -4.06 -8.81
N ASP A 236 2.06 -4.68 -7.74
CA ASP A 236 1.84 -6.13 -7.79
C ASP A 236 0.78 -6.43 -8.87
N PRO A 237 1.03 -7.36 -9.82
CA PRO A 237 0.06 -7.67 -10.88
C PRO A 237 -1.33 -8.02 -10.35
N LYS A 238 -1.42 -8.63 -9.16
CA LYS A 238 -2.70 -8.95 -8.51
C LYS A 238 -3.44 -7.71 -8.03
N GLU A 239 -2.71 -6.71 -7.52
CA GLU A 239 -3.28 -5.41 -7.14
C GLU A 239 -3.80 -4.65 -8.38
N VAL A 240 -3.07 -4.74 -9.51
CA VAL A 240 -3.49 -4.15 -10.78
C VAL A 240 -4.76 -4.82 -11.34
N GLU A 241 -4.84 -6.16 -11.30
CA GLU A 241 -6.04 -6.88 -11.72
C GLU A 241 -7.23 -6.59 -10.78
N ALA A 242 -7.00 -6.55 -9.47
CA ALA A 242 -8.01 -6.20 -8.47
C ALA A 242 -8.62 -4.81 -8.72
N ALA A 243 -7.78 -3.82 -9.04
CA ALA A 243 -8.21 -2.45 -9.31
C ALA A 243 -9.20 -2.34 -10.49
N LYS A 244 -9.15 -3.25 -11.47
CA LYS A 244 -10.10 -3.26 -12.62
C LYS A 244 -11.53 -3.62 -12.21
N PHE A 245 -11.70 -4.23 -11.05
CA PHE A 245 -12.98 -4.65 -10.49
C PHE A 245 -13.36 -3.87 -9.22
N ASP A 246 -12.72 -2.71 -9.01
CA ASP A 246 -12.89 -1.87 -7.82
C ASP A 246 -12.61 -2.60 -6.49
N LEU A 247 -11.72 -3.62 -6.53
CA LEU A 247 -11.30 -4.37 -5.35
C LEU A 247 -10.05 -3.74 -4.74
N ASN A 248 -10.07 -3.47 -3.44
CA ASN A 248 -8.88 -3.05 -2.71
C ASN A 248 -8.12 -4.30 -2.25
N TYR A 249 -7.12 -4.70 -3.01
CA TYR A 249 -6.27 -5.85 -2.72
C TYR A 249 -4.87 -5.40 -2.32
N ILE A 250 -4.25 -6.08 -1.36
CA ILE A 250 -2.82 -5.96 -1.05
C ILE A 250 -2.28 -7.38 -0.80
N ALA A 251 -1.23 -7.76 -1.51
CA ALA A 251 -0.59 -9.06 -1.31
C ALA A 251 0.23 -9.06 0.00
N LEU A 252 0.17 -10.17 0.74
CA LEU A 252 0.98 -10.44 1.93
C LEU A 252 1.72 -11.77 1.76
N ASP A 253 2.49 -12.16 2.77
CA ASP A 253 3.35 -13.35 2.74
C ASP A 253 2.77 -14.61 3.39
N GLY A 254 1.52 -14.52 3.87
CA GLY A 254 0.85 -15.63 4.54
C GLY A 254 0.26 -16.70 3.63
N ASN A 255 -0.54 -17.58 4.22
CA ASN A 255 -1.09 -18.77 3.59
C ASN A 255 -2.62 -18.92 3.76
N ILE A 256 -3.28 -17.99 4.43
CA ILE A 256 -4.74 -17.94 4.56
C ILE A 256 -5.26 -16.75 3.76
N GLY A 257 -5.94 -17.05 2.65
CA GLY A 257 -6.54 -16.04 1.81
C GLY A 257 -7.74 -15.39 2.50
N CYS A 258 -7.86 -14.08 2.44
CA CYS A 258 -8.96 -13.34 3.08
C CYS A 258 -9.83 -12.64 2.03
N MET A 259 -11.15 -12.76 2.13
CA MET A 259 -12.11 -11.97 1.36
C MET A 259 -13.17 -11.39 2.30
N VAL A 260 -13.20 -10.07 2.42
CA VAL A 260 -14.02 -9.38 3.43
C VAL A 260 -14.68 -8.16 2.82
N ASN A 261 -15.84 -7.74 3.34
CA ASN A 261 -16.43 -6.45 3.00
C ASN A 261 -16.15 -5.40 4.08
N GLY A 262 -15.62 -4.25 3.67
CA GLY A 262 -15.22 -3.15 4.52
C GLY A 262 -13.78 -3.27 5.05
N ALA A 263 -12.96 -2.26 4.77
CA ALA A 263 -11.56 -2.21 5.17
C ALA A 263 -11.29 -2.47 6.67
N GLY A 264 -12.15 -1.95 7.56
CA GLY A 264 -12.01 -2.17 9.01
C GLY A 264 -12.20 -3.64 9.41
N LEU A 265 -13.21 -4.29 8.84
CA LEU A 265 -13.46 -5.71 9.08
C LEU A 265 -12.38 -6.58 8.43
N ALA A 266 -11.86 -6.17 7.26
CA ALA A 266 -10.76 -6.85 6.59
C ALA A 266 -9.49 -6.86 7.45
N MET A 267 -9.11 -5.71 8.03
CA MET A 267 -8.00 -5.63 9.00
C MET A 267 -8.24 -6.49 10.23
N ALA A 268 -9.42 -6.39 10.86
CA ALA A 268 -9.75 -7.21 12.02
C ALA A 268 -9.72 -8.73 11.72
N THR A 269 -10.12 -9.14 10.51
CA THR A 269 -10.08 -10.54 10.07
C THR A 269 -8.65 -11.05 9.92
N MET A 270 -7.73 -10.21 9.40
CA MET A 270 -6.31 -10.54 9.35
C MET A 270 -5.70 -10.65 10.76
N ASP A 271 -6.04 -9.70 11.64
CA ASP A 271 -5.54 -9.68 13.02
C ASP A 271 -5.99 -10.92 13.80
N ILE A 272 -7.25 -11.34 13.66
CA ILE A 272 -7.75 -12.53 14.36
C ILE A 272 -7.17 -13.83 13.80
N ILE A 273 -6.90 -13.92 12.49
CA ILE A 273 -6.14 -15.05 11.91
C ILE A 273 -4.76 -15.12 12.57
N LYS A 274 -4.08 -13.98 12.68
CA LYS A 274 -2.75 -13.88 13.29
C LYS A 274 -2.79 -14.23 14.79
N LEU A 275 -3.83 -13.80 15.50
CA LEU A 275 -4.06 -14.12 16.91
C LEU A 275 -4.17 -15.63 17.15
N HIS A 276 -4.80 -16.36 16.23
CA HIS A 276 -4.90 -17.84 16.28
C HIS A 276 -3.67 -18.56 15.70
N GLY A 277 -2.58 -17.83 15.40
CA GLY A 277 -1.32 -18.39 14.93
C GLY A 277 -1.26 -18.70 13.43
N GLY A 278 -2.21 -18.18 12.64
CA GLY A 278 -2.16 -18.23 11.18
C GLY A 278 -1.42 -17.05 10.57
N GLU A 279 -1.21 -17.10 9.25
CA GLU A 279 -0.62 -16.00 8.49
C GLU A 279 -1.60 -15.56 7.38
N PRO A 280 -2.15 -14.33 7.42
CA PRO A 280 -2.99 -13.82 6.35
C PRO A 280 -2.17 -13.63 5.06
N ALA A 281 -2.65 -14.18 3.95
CA ALA A 281 -1.98 -14.15 2.65
C ALA A 281 -2.23 -12.86 1.87
N ASN A 282 -3.29 -12.12 2.22
CA ASN A 282 -3.66 -10.89 1.56
C ASN A 282 -4.62 -10.06 2.43
N PHE A 283 -4.67 -8.76 2.14
CA PHE A 283 -5.82 -7.91 2.45
C PHE A 283 -6.71 -7.88 1.20
N LEU A 284 -8.03 -8.00 1.36
CA LEU A 284 -8.99 -7.78 0.27
C LEU A 284 -10.30 -7.24 0.83
N ASP A 285 -10.67 -6.03 0.41
CA ASP A 285 -11.97 -5.41 0.65
C ASP A 285 -12.80 -5.39 -0.65
N VAL A 286 -13.90 -6.16 -0.66
CA VAL A 286 -14.87 -6.21 -1.80
C VAL A 286 -15.87 -5.06 -1.80
N GLY A 287 -15.87 -4.20 -0.78
CA GLY A 287 -16.82 -3.12 -0.60
C GLY A 287 -18.21 -3.56 -0.12
N GLY A 288 -19.06 -2.57 0.22
CA GLY A 288 -20.39 -2.81 0.80
C GLY A 288 -21.47 -3.30 -0.17
N GLY A 289 -21.20 -3.31 -1.48
CA GLY A 289 -22.13 -3.69 -2.55
C GLY A 289 -21.52 -4.69 -3.53
N ALA A 290 -20.72 -5.64 -3.03
CA ALA A 290 -20.01 -6.61 -3.83
C ALA A 290 -20.96 -7.41 -4.76
N SER A 291 -20.74 -7.29 -6.06
CA SER A 291 -21.45 -8.08 -7.07
C SER A 291 -20.93 -9.52 -7.10
N THR A 292 -21.70 -10.43 -7.70
CA THR A 292 -21.27 -11.80 -7.99
C THR A 292 -20.00 -11.86 -8.83
N SER A 293 -19.82 -10.92 -9.77
CA SER A 293 -18.60 -10.81 -10.57
C SER A 293 -17.38 -10.40 -9.75
N ALA A 294 -17.55 -9.44 -8.83
CA ALA A 294 -16.49 -8.99 -7.93
C ALA A 294 -16.02 -10.12 -7.00
N VAL A 295 -16.96 -10.91 -6.44
CA VAL A 295 -16.65 -12.08 -5.62
C VAL A 295 -15.86 -13.12 -6.42
N LYS A 296 -16.27 -13.40 -7.66
CA LYS A 296 -15.60 -14.38 -8.51
C LYS A 296 -14.15 -13.98 -8.82
N GLU A 297 -13.92 -12.74 -9.22
CA GLU A 297 -12.56 -12.26 -9.50
C GLU A 297 -11.71 -12.17 -8.24
N ALA A 298 -12.29 -11.81 -7.08
CA ALA A 298 -11.61 -11.88 -5.80
C ALA A 298 -11.09 -13.29 -5.49
N PHE A 299 -11.94 -14.32 -5.67
CA PHE A 299 -11.53 -15.72 -5.51
C PHE A 299 -10.38 -16.08 -6.45
N LYS A 300 -10.51 -15.75 -7.75
CA LYS A 300 -9.48 -16.02 -8.76
C LYS A 300 -8.15 -15.38 -8.41
N ILE A 301 -8.15 -14.12 -7.98
CA ILE A 301 -6.95 -13.37 -7.57
C ILE A 301 -6.29 -14.05 -6.37
N ILE A 302 -7.05 -14.37 -5.32
CA ILE A 302 -6.50 -15.01 -4.12
C ILE A 302 -5.94 -16.40 -4.46
N THR A 303 -6.69 -17.21 -5.20
CA THR A 303 -6.32 -18.61 -5.52
C THR A 303 -5.21 -18.72 -6.57
N SER A 304 -4.85 -17.61 -7.23
CA SER A 304 -3.67 -17.55 -8.09
C SER A 304 -2.36 -17.65 -7.29
N ASP A 305 -2.42 -17.38 -5.97
CA ASP A 305 -1.30 -17.59 -5.07
C ASP A 305 -1.22 -19.04 -4.60
N SER A 306 -0.17 -19.76 -5.03
CA SER A 306 0.05 -21.15 -4.60
C SER A 306 0.35 -21.29 -3.11
N ARG A 307 0.69 -20.21 -2.40
CA ARG A 307 0.91 -20.20 -0.95
C ARG A 307 -0.40 -20.28 -0.17
N VAL A 308 -1.54 -20.00 -0.81
CA VAL A 308 -2.85 -20.02 -0.15
C VAL A 308 -3.33 -21.46 0.02
N HIS A 309 -3.45 -21.90 1.27
CA HIS A 309 -3.86 -23.25 1.65
C HIS A 309 -5.29 -23.34 2.17
N ALA A 310 -5.86 -22.22 2.61
CA ALA A 310 -7.27 -22.09 3.00
C ALA A 310 -7.75 -20.67 2.71
N LEU A 311 -9.07 -20.53 2.53
CA LEU A 311 -9.70 -19.23 2.35
C LEU A 311 -10.64 -18.93 3.52
N LEU A 312 -10.59 -17.72 4.07
CA LEU A 312 -11.58 -17.19 5.01
C LEU A 312 -12.38 -16.07 4.34
N VAL A 313 -13.64 -16.35 4.08
CA VAL A 313 -14.63 -15.36 3.63
C VAL A 313 -15.39 -14.86 4.84
N ASN A 314 -15.31 -13.56 5.13
CA ASN A 314 -16.06 -12.95 6.22
C ASN A 314 -16.89 -11.79 5.68
N ILE A 315 -18.19 -12.00 5.53
CA ILE A 315 -19.11 -10.99 5.00
C ILE A 315 -20.14 -10.63 6.06
N PHE A 316 -20.17 -9.36 6.44
CA PHE A 316 -21.24 -8.79 7.26
C PHE A 316 -22.22 -8.04 6.34
N GLY A 317 -23.33 -8.68 6.04
CA GLY A 317 -24.45 -8.18 5.25
C GLY A 317 -25.17 -7.06 5.99
N GLY A 318 -24.93 -5.83 5.54
CA GLY A 318 -25.81 -4.70 5.79
C GLY A 318 -26.91 -4.65 4.73
N ILE A 319 -26.56 -4.12 3.55
CA ILE A 319 -27.49 -3.94 2.40
C ILE A 319 -27.57 -5.22 1.54
N MET A 320 -26.62 -6.15 1.70
CA MET A 320 -26.54 -7.37 0.88
C MET A 320 -27.23 -8.55 1.55
N ARG A 321 -27.96 -9.36 0.75
CA ARG A 321 -28.54 -10.62 1.22
C ARG A 321 -27.51 -11.74 1.18
N CYS A 322 -27.42 -12.52 2.24
CA CYS A 322 -26.42 -13.58 2.39
C CYS A 322 -26.62 -14.73 1.42
N ASP A 323 -27.86 -15.01 1.00
CA ASP A 323 -28.18 -16.05 0.01
C ASP A 323 -27.56 -15.77 -1.36
N VAL A 324 -27.68 -14.53 -1.87
CA VAL A 324 -27.05 -14.10 -3.13
C VAL A 324 -25.52 -14.21 -3.06
N ILE A 325 -24.93 -13.84 -1.92
CA ILE A 325 -23.49 -13.96 -1.70
C ILE A 325 -23.05 -15.43 -1.65
N ALA A 326 -23.82 -16.28 -0.96
CA ALA A 326 -23.57 -17.72 -0.93
C ALA A 326 -23.64 -18.36 -2.32
N GLU A 327 -24.63 -17.99 -3.15
CA GLU A 327 -24.70 -18.41 -4.55
C GLU A 327 -23.44 -18.01 -5.33
N GLY A 328 -22.97 -16.77 -5.14
CA GLY A 328 -21.73 -16.28 -5.75
C GLY A 328 -20.50 -17.08 -5.33
N ILE A 329 -20.38 -17.39 -4.03
CA ILE A 329 -19.29 -18.21 -3.49
C ILE A 329 -19.37 -19.63 -4.07
N ILE A 330 -20.55 -20.25 -4.10
CA ILE A 330 -20.77 -21.60 -4.66
C ILE A 330 -20.41 -21.63 -6.15
N ALA A 331 -20.85 -20.64 -6.92
CA ALA A 331 -20.56 -20.52 -8.34
C ALA A 331 -19.05 -20.37 -8.59
N ALA A 332 -18.38 -19.45 -7.88
CA ALA A 332 -16.94 -19.25 -7.99
C ALA A 332 -16.16 -20.51 -7.60
N THR A 333 -16.56 -21.20 -6.52
CA THR A 333 -15.91 -22.44 -6.06
C THR A 333 -16.03 -23.57 -7.09
N LYS A 334 -17.20 -23.73 -7.72
CA LYS A 334 -17.41 -24.73 -8.77
C LYS A 334 -16.62 -24.42 -10.03
N GLU A 335 -16.72 -23.18 -10.52
CA GLU A 335 -16.09 -22.77 -11.77
C GLU A 335 -14.56 -22.82 -11.71
N LEU A 336 -13.97 -22.39 -10.58
CA LEU A 336 -12.53 -22.44 -10.35
C LEU A 336 -12.04 -23.81 -9.89
N SER A 337 -12.94 -24.79 -9.70
CA SER A 337 -12.62 -26.15 -9.24
C SER A 337 -11.70 -26.16 -7.99
N LEU A 338 -12.06 -25.34 -6.99
CA LEU A 338 -11.18 -25.10 -5.84
C LEU A 338 -10.95 -26.37 -5.01
N LYS A 339 -9.68 -26.65 -4.75
CA LYS A 339 -9.25 -27.80 -3.94
C LYS A 339 -9.03 -27.45 -2.47
N ILE A 340 -8.75 -26.17 -2.20
CA ILE A 340 -8.53 -25.65 -0.86
C ILE A 340 -9.86 -25.50 -0.11
N PRO A 341 -9.89 -25.72 1.22
CA PRO A 341 -11.07 -25.49 2.03
C PRO A 341 -11.40 -23.99 2.11
N VAL A 342 -12.70 -23.69 2.05
CA VAL A 342 -13.24 -22.34 2.18
C VAL A 342 -14.04 -22.25 3.47
N VAL A 343 -13.59 -21.46 4.43
CA VAL A 343 -14.36 -21.12 5.63
C VAL A 343 -15.16 -19.87 5.32
N VAL A 344 -16.46 -19.91 5.57
CA VAL A 344 -17.37 -18.83 5.24
C VAL A 344 -18.11 -18.39 6.49
N ARG A 345 -18.01 -17.10 6.81
CA ARG A 345 -18.80 -16.47 7.86
C ARG A 345 -19.67 -15.40 7.23
N LEU A 346 -20.98 -15.66 7.21
CA LEU A 346 -22.00 -14.71 6.74
C LEU A 346 -22.83 -14.26 7.94
N GLN A 347 -23.09 -12.96 8.01
CA GLN A 347 -24.05 -12.36 8.94
C GLN A 347 -24.94 -11.39 8.17
N GLY A 348 -26.21 -11.25 8.53
CA GLY A 348 -27.13 -10.34 7.85
C GLY A 348 -28.45 -11.00 7.45
N THR A 349 -29.07 -10.48 6.40
CA THR A 349 -30.36 -10.95 5.88
C THR A 349 -30.22 -12.30 5.17
N ASN A 350 -31.13 -13.24 5.44
CA ASN A 350 -31.19 -14.58 4.84
C ASN A 350 -29.95 -15.47 5.10
N VAL A 351 -29.37 -15.39 6.30
CA VAL A 351 -28.19 -16.19 6.68
C VAL A 351 -28.52 -17.68 6.73
N ASP A 352 -29.71 -18.05 7.23
CA ASP A 352 -30.08 -19.46 7.38
C ASP A 352 -30.28 -20.13 6.01
N GLU A 353 -30.90 -19.43 5.07
CA GLU A 353 -31.00 -19.87 3.66
C GLU A 353 -29.62 -19.99 3.02
N ALA A 354 -28.73 -19.03 3.28
CA ALA A 354 -27.36 -19.06 2.78
C ALA A 354 -26.57 -20.29 3.29
N LYS A 355 -26.71 -20.63 4.58
CA LYS A 355 -26.11 -21.84 5.17
C LYS A 355 -26.67 -23.11 4.54
N ALA A 356 -27.98 -23.18 4.34
CA ALA A 356 -28.63 -24.32 3.69
C ALA A 356 -28.15 -24.48 2.23
N LEU A 357 -28.01 -23.39 1.48
CA LEU A 357 -27.45 -23.39 0.13
C LEU A 357 -26.01 -23.94 0.11
N ILE A 358 -25.17 -23.48 1.04
CA ILE A 358 -23.79 -23.93 1.17
C ILE A 358 -23.71 -25.42 1.52
N ALA A 359 -24.50 -25.88 2.50
CA ALA A 359 -24.53 -27.28 2.93
C ALA A 359 -24.96 -28.23 1.79
N ASN A 360 -25.97 -27.83 1.02
CA ASN A 360 -26.49 -28.62 -0.09
C ASN A 360 -25.59 -28.59 -1.34
N ALA A 361 -24.58 -27.72 -1.39
CA ALA A 361 -23.73 -27.58 -2.56
C ALA A 361 -22.76 -28.76 -2.76
N GLY A 362 -22.50 -29.56 -1.71
CA GLY A 362 -21.54 -30.67 -1.74
C GLY A 362 -20.08 -30.21 -1.95
N LEU A 363 -19.79 -28.95 -1.61
CA LEU A 363 -18.47 -28.33 -1.78
C LEU A 363 -17.73 -28.28 -0.45
N LYS A 364 -16.40 -28.06 -0.51
CA LYS A 364 -15.53 -27.91 0.67
C LYS A 364 -15.68 -26.52 1.32
N ILE A 365 -16.92 -26.12 1.59
CA ILE A 365 -17.27 -24.83 2.16
C ILE A 365 -17.83 -25.06 3.58
N VAL A 366 -17.16 -24.50 4.58
CA VAL A 366 -17.52 -24.63 6.00
C VAL A 366 -18.18 -23.33 6.47
N PRO A 367 -19.51 -23.28 6.63
CA PRO A 367 -20.18 -22.11 7.18
C PRO A 367 -20.01 -22.05 8.71
N ILE A 368 -19.61 -20.89 9.23
CA ILE A 368 -19.40 -20.63 10.66
C ILE A 368 -20.01 -19.27 11.01
N ASP A 369 -20.65 -19.15 12.17
CA ASP A 369 -21.31 -17.89 12.59
C ASP A 369 -20.37 -16.89 13.24
N ASP A 370 -19.56 -17.38 14.17
CA ASP A 370 -18.66 -16.57 14.98
C ASP A 370 -17.33 -16.33 14.28
N LEU A 371 -16.79 -15.12 14.42
CA LEU A 371 -15.55 -14.73 13.75
C LEU A 371 -14.32 -15.40 14.37
N ASP A 372 -14.29 -15.58 15.70
CA ASP A 372 -13.19 -16.23 16.40
C ASP A 372 -13.11 -17.71 16.01
N GLU A 373 -14.25 -18.39 16.00
CA GLU A 373 -14.34 -19.78 15.55
C GLU A 373 -13.97 -19.91 14.06
N ALA A 374 -14.43 -18.99 13.21
CA ALA A 374 -14.10 -19.01 11.78
C ALA A 374 -12.59 -18.87 11.53
N ALA A 375 -11.93 -17.97 12.26
CA ALA A 375 -10.49 -17.81 12.21
C ALA A 375 -9.77 -19.08 12.70
N ARG A 376 -10.17 -19.61 13.87
CA ARG A 376 -9.59 -20.83 14.44
C ARG A 376 -9.69 -22.02 13.48
N VAL A 377 -10.82 -22.19 12.82
CA VAL A 377 -11.03 -23.27 11.84
C VAL A 377 -10.21 -23.04 10.58
N ALA A 378 -10.16 -21.81 10.05
CA ALA A 378 -9.34 -21.48 8.88
C ALA A 378 -7.85 -21.78 9.11
N VAL A 379 -7.32 -21.44 10.31
CA VAL A 379 -5.94 -21.74 10.69
C VAL A 379 -5.68 -23.24 10.78
N LYS A 380 -6.59 -24.01 11.42
CA LYS A 380 -6.46 -25.47 11.53
C LYS A 380 -6.47 -26.14 10.15
N LEU A 381 -7.41 -25.75 9.29
CA LEU A 381 -7.52 -26.30 7.94
C LEU A 381 -6.29 -25.97 7.09
N SER A 382 -5.81 -24.72 7.15
CA SER A 382 -4.56 -24.30 6.47
C SER A 382 -3.35 -25.13 6.94
N THR A 383 -3.26 -25.40 8.25
CA THR A 383 -2.19 -26.22 8.83
C THR A 383 -2.25 -27.67 8.34
N ILE A 384 -3.44 -28.27 8.30
CA ILE A 384 -3.63 -29.63 7.78
C ILE A 384 -3.22 -29.72 6.29
N VAL A 385 -3.66 -28.76 5.47
CA VAL A 385 -3.29 -28.71 4.05
C VAL A 385 -1.77 -28.54 3.88
N LYS A 386 -1.15 -27.65 4.67
CA LYS A 386 0.30 -27.43 4.64
C LYS A 386 1.08 -28.71 4.97
N LEU A 387 0.68 -29.43 6.03
CA LEU A 387 1.31 -30.68 6.44
C LEU A 387 1.15 -31.78 5.40
N ALA A 388 -0.02 -31.89 4.79
CA ALA A 388 -0.22 -32.88 3.74
C ALA A 388 0.60 -32.58 2.49
N GLN A 389 0.68 -31.30 2.09
CA GLN A 389 1.51 -30.88 0.96
C GLN A 389 3.00 -31.12 1.21
N SER A 390 3.51 -30.93 2.44
CA SER A 390 4.91 -31.25 2.75
C SER A 390 5.24 -32.74 2.64
N GLU A 391 4.23 -33.61 2.80
CA GLU A 391 4.34 -35.06 2.69
C GLU A 391 3.86 -35.61 1.32
N ASN A 392 3.57 -34.72 0.34
CA ASN A 392 2.98 -35.09 -0.96
C ASN A 392 1.68 -35.90 -0.88
N LEU A 393 0.88 -35.68 0.16
CA LEU A 393 -0.43 -36.32 0.37
C LEU A 393 -1.57 -35.39 -0.09
N SER A 394 -2.65 -35.99 -0.60
CA SER A 394 -3.89 -35.29 -0.88
C SER A 394 -4.86 -35.42 0.31
N VAL A 395 -5.43 -34.31 0.75
CA VAL A 395 -6.44 -34.30 1.82
C VAL A 395 -7.81 -34.08 1.22
N ASN A 396 -8.76 -34.94 1.60
CA ASN A 396 -10.17 -34.69 1.38
C ASN A 396 -10.83 -34.37 2.72
N PHE A 397 -11.53 -33.24 2.79
CA PHE A 397 -12.26 -32.83 3.98
C PHE A 397 -13.71 -33.29 3.82
N GLU A 398 -14.20 -34.06 4.79
CA GLU A 398 -15.63 -34.29 4.98
C GLU A 398 -16.14 -33.29 6.00
N ILE A 399 -17.09 -32.45 5.58
CA ILE A 399 -17.68 -31.43 6.44
C ILE A 399 -18.91 -32.04 7.09
N PRO A 400 -19.02 -32.02 8.44
CA PRO A 400 -20.18 -32.56 9.11
C PRO A 400 -21.45 -31.86 8.63
N ALA A 401 -22.55 -32.59 8.50
CA ALA A 401 -23.85 -32.01 8.20
C ALA A 401 -24.22 -31.02 9.32
N ILE A 402 -24.61 -29.80 8.94
CA ILE A 402 -25.07 -28.77 9.86
C ILE A 402 -26.42 -29.25 10.43
N SER A 403 -26.47 -29.54 11.73
CA SER A 403 -27.69 -29.93 12.46
C SER A 403 -28.58 -28.74 12.77
#